data_AF-A0A6B1FFN4-F1
#
_entry.id   AF-A0A6B1FFN4-F1
#
_cell.length_a   1.000
_cell.length_b   1.000
_cell.length_c   1.000
_cell.angle_alpha   90.00
_cell.angle_beta   90.00
_cell.angle_gamma   90.00
#
_symmetry.space_group_name_H-M   'P 1'
#
loop_
_entity.id
_entity.type
_entity.pdbx_description
1 polymer ?
#
loop_
_entity_poly.entity_id
_entity_poly.type
_entity_poly.pdbx_seq_one_letter_code
_entity_poly.pdbx_strand_id
1 'polypeptide(L)'
;MSGVLTGLTSKDPIMISQGIQDMVTEEPWSVRYVRRIIPIQSVVNTDIDSIMEGIQHVRHHITDDDTWRVSIKKRNTSLSSQKIISDIAGMIPNKVSLESPDIIIHVEILGGITGVAALRPGDVFSLDKTKRSLSEN
;
A
#
# COMPACT_ATOMS: atom_id res chain seq x y z
N MET A 1 -17.59 8.61 5.40
CA MET A 1 -16.15 8.68 5.05
C MET A 1 -16.01 9.68 3.93
N SER A 2 -15.33 10.82 4.15
CA SER A 2 -15.02 11.77 3.07
C SER A 2 -13.56 11.60 2.62
N GLY A 3 -13.29 11.86 1.34
CA GLY A 3 -11.93 11.92 0.80
C GLY A 3 -11.23 10.59 0.53
N VAL A 4 -11.95 9.46 0.44
CA VAL A 4 -11.44 8.19 -0.10
C VAL A 4 -12.42 7.65 -1.12
N LEU A 5 -11.88 7.17 -2.23
CA LEU A 5 -12.59 6.43 -3.26
C LEU A 5 -11.91 5.07 -3.40
N THR A 6 -12.70 4.01 -3.54
CA THR A 6 -12.21 2.67 -3.85
C THR A 6 -12.54 2.36 -5.30
N GLY A 7 -11.66 1.62 -5.97
CA GLY A 7 -11.87 1.15 -7.33
C GLY A 7 -11.49 -0.33 -7.41
N LEU A 8 -12.33 -1.11 -8.07
CA LEU A 8 -12.04 -2.51 -8.37
C LEU A 8 -11.46 -2.62 -9.77
N THR A 9 -10.49 -3.50 -9.95
CA THR A 9 -9.82 -3.73 -11.23
C THR A 9 -9.56 -5.22 -11.42
N SER A 10 -9.59 -5.68 -12.67
CA SER A 10 -9.14 -7.02 -13.08
C SER A 10 -7.66 -7.06 -13.47
N LYS A 11 -6.99 -5.90 -13.55
CA LYS A 11 -5.56 -5.77 -13.82
C LYS A 11 -4.77 -5.64 -12.52
N ASP A 12 -3.46 -5.84 -12.61
CA ASP A 12 -2.55 -5.58 -11.49
C ASP A 12 -2.69 -4.12 -10.99
N PRO A 13 -3.05 -3.91 -9.72
CA PRO A 13 -3.19 -2.59 -9.14
C PRO A 13 -1.88 -1.79 -9.12
N ILE A 14 -0.72 -2.45 -8.97
CA ILE A 14 0.59 -1.78 -8.97
C ILE A 14 0.85 -1.17 -10.35
N MET A 15 0.62 -1.95 -11.42
CA MET A 15 0.76 -1.44 -12.79
C MET A 15 -0.18 -0.26 -13.08
N ILE A 16 -1.40 -0.25 -12.51
CA ILE A 16 -2.31 0.89 -12.66
C ILE A 16 -1.75 2.13 -11.97
N SER A 17 -1.23 1.99 -10.75
CA SER A 17 -0.64 3.10 -10.00
C SER A 17 0.56 3.70 -10.74
N GLN A 18 1.44 2.84 -11.27
CA GLN A 18 2.60 3.25 -12.08
C GLN A 18 2.17 3.91 -13.39
N GLY A 19 1.21 3.34 -14.12
CA GLY A 19 0.72 3.96 -15.36
C GLY A 19 0.08 5.34 -15.16
N ILE A 20 -0.56 5.57 -14.00
CA ILE A 20 -1.07 6.91 -13.65
C ILE A 20 0.09 7.87 -13.34
N GLN A 21 1.17 7.39 -12.73
CA GLN A 21 2.39 8.18 -12.55
C GLN A 21 3.00 8.61 -13.89
N ASP A 22 3.05 7.68 -14.85
CA ASP A 22 3.57 7.96 -16.20
C ASP A 22 2.69 9.00 -16.92
N MET A 23 1.37 8.83 -16.88
CA MET A 23 0.41 9.80 -17.45
C MET A 23 0.57 11.22 -16.88
N VAL A 24 0.88 11.35 -15.58
CA VAL A 24 1.09 12.67 -14.94
C VAL A 24 2.47 13.23 -15.26
N THR A 25 3.46 12.37 -15.46
CA THR A 25 4.80 12.77 -15.91
C THR A 25 4.75 13.32 -17.33
N GLU A 26 4.00 12.68 -18.22
CA GLU A 26 3.81 13.12 -19.61
C GLU A 26 2.86 14.32 -19.71
N GLU A 27 1.72 14.27 -19.01
CA GLU A 27 0.70 15.30 -19.02
C GLU A 27 0.34 15.73 -17.58
N PRO A 28 1.04 16.71 -16.98
CA PRO A 28 0.86 17.09 -15.56
C PRO A 28 -0.54 17.57 -15.16
N TRP A 29 -1.41 17.85 -16.14
CA TRP A 29 -2.79 18.24 -15.96
C TRP A 29 -3.79 17.08 -16.03
N SER A 30 -3.37 15.87 -16.41
CA SER A 30 -4.23 14.68 -16.60
C SER A 30 -4.89 14.23 -15.29
N VAL A 31 -4.19 14.41 -14.16
CA VAL A 31 -4.71 14.13 -12.81
C VAL A 31 -4.61 15.38 -11.94
N ARG A 32 -5.77 15.92 -11.55
CA ARG A 32 -5.86 17.17 -10.77
C ARG A 32 -6.32 16.97 -9.33
N TYR A 33 -7.25 16.04 -9.10
CA TYR A 33 -7.96 15.93 -7.83
C TYR A 33 -7.56 14.70 -7.00
N VAL A 34 -6.83 13.76 -7.59
CA VAL A 34 -6.34 12.59 -6.89
C VAL A 34 -4.96 12.87 -6.33
N ARG A 35 -4.86 13.02 -5.01
CA ARG A 35 -3.59 13.31 -4.35
C ARG A 35 -2.67 12.09 -4.22
N ARG A 36 -3.27 10.92 -4.02
CA ARG A 36 -2.56 9.66 -3.78
C ARG A 36 -3.41 8.48 -4.26
N ILE A 37 -2.76 7.49 -4.87
CA ILE A 37 -3.37 6.19 -5.19
C ILE A 37 -2.51 5.13 -4.50
N ILE A 38 -3.16 4.26 -3.75
CA ILE A 38 -2.50 3.16 -3.05
C ILE A 38 -2.98 1.89 -3.73
N PRO A 39 -2.11 1.16 -4.45
CA PRO A 39 -2.48 -0.12 -5.01
C PRO A 39 -2.76 -1.13 -3.88
N ILE A 40 -3.91 -1.79 -3.93
CA ILE A 40 -4.34 -2.81 -2.98
C ILE A 40 -4.43 -4.14 -3.71
N GLN A 41 -3.72 -5.15 -3.22
CA GLN A 41 -3.56 -6.43 -3.91
C GLN A 41 -4.49 -7.52 -3.35
N SER A 42 -4.86 -7.42 -2.08
CA SER A 42 -5.84 -8.29 -1.44
C SER A 42 -6.82 -7.48 -0.62
N VAL A 43 -8.09 -7.87 -0.64
CA VAL A 43 -9.17 -7.24 0.15
C VAL A 43 -9.82 -8.31 0.99
N VAL A 44 -9.86 -8.07 2.30
CA VAL A 44 -10.29 -9.05 3.31
C VAL A 44 -11.18 -8.39 4.36
N ASN A 45 -11.82 -9.19 5.21
CA ASN A 45 -12.56 -8.67 6.36
C ASN A 45 -11.62 -8.03 7.39
N THR A 46 -12.14 -7.07 8.17
CA THR A 46 -11.37 -6.43 9.25
C THR A 46 -11.36 -7.27 10.52
N ASP A 47 -10.53 -8.29 10.53
CA ASP A 47 -10.15 -9.07 11.71
C ASP A 47 -8.71 -9.58 11.54
N ILE A 48 -8.09 -10.03 12.63
CA ILE A 48 -6.67 -10.39 12.63
C ILE A 48 -6.40 -11.56 11.67
N ASP A 49 -7.23 -12.59 11.72
CA ASP A 49 -7.01 -13.83 10.97
C ASP A 49 -7.11 -13.57 9.46
N SER A 50 -8.16 -12.85 9.04
CA SER A 50 -8.37 -12.43 7.65
C SER A 50 -7.24 -11.53 7.14
N ILE A 51 -6.72 -10.60 7.97
CA ILE A 51 -5.58 -9.76 7.60
C ILE A 51 -4.32 -10.62 7.40
N MET A 52 -4.05 -11.58 8.28
CA MET A 52 -2.89 -12.47 8.13
C MET A 52 -2.98 -13.32 6.86
N GLU A 53 -4.16 -13.85 6.54
CA GLU A 53 -4.42 -14.53 5.25
C GLU A 53 -4.12 -13.60 4.08
N GLY A 54 -4.64 -12.36 4.09
CA GLY A 54 -4.34 -11.37 3.06
C GLY A 54 -2.84 -11.07 2.90
N ILE A 55 -2.09 -11.06 4.00
CA ILE A 55 -0.63 -10.88 3.97
C ILE A 55 0.07 -12.09 3.34
N GLN A 56 -0.38 -13.31 3.64
CA GLN A 56 0.16 -14.53 3.00
C GLN A 56 -0.02 -14.49 1.48
N HIS A 57 -1.17 -13.99 1.01
CA HIS A 57 -1.44 -13.87 -0.42
C HIS A 57 -0.49 -12.90 -1.14
N VAL A 58 -0.07 -11.81 -0.49
CA VAL A 58 0.84 -10.82 -1.11
C VAL A 58 2.33 -11.09 -0.82
N ARG A 59 2.63 -12.10 0.01
CA ARG A 59 4.00 -12.43 0.42
C ARG A 59 4.93 -12.76 -0.74
N HIS A 60 4.40 -13.27 -1.85
CA HIS A 60 5.20 -13.59 -3.04
C HIS A 60 5.92 -12.39 -3.67
N HIS A 61 5.58 -11.15 -3.29
CA HIS A 61 6.32 -9.95 -3.67
C HIS A 61 7.58 -9.67 -2.82
N ILE A 62 7.78 -10.43 -1.74
CA ILE A 62 8.89 -10.31 -0.78
C ILE A 62 9.88 -11.43 -1.06
N THR A 63 11.13 -11.06 -1.37
CA THR A 63 12.26 -11.96 -1.52
C THR A 63 12.99 -12.14 -0.19
N ASP A 64 13.85 -13.15 -0.07
CA ASP A 64 14.50 -13.49 1.21
C ASP A 64 15.46 -12.39 1.72
N ASP A 65 15.99 -11.57 0.81
CA ASP A 65 16.93 -10.47 1.13
C ASP A 65 16.24 -9.13 1.40
N ASP A 66 14.96 -9.00 1.06
CA ASP A 66 14.22 -7.74 1.23
C ASP A 66 14.11 -7.36 2.70
N THR A 67 14.31 -6.08 3.00
CA THR A 67 13.93 -5.50 4.28
C THR A 67 12.50 -4.94 4.22
N TRP A 68 11.80 -4.90 5.35
CA TRP A 68 10.41 -4.44 5.35
C TRP A 68 10.03 -3.55 6.53
N ARG A 69 8.93 -2.82 6.36
CA ARG A 69 8.17 -2.18 7.44
C ARG A 69 6.68 -2.35 7.23
N VAL A 70 5.92 -2.20 8.31
CA VAL A 70 4.45 -2.16 8.27
C VAL A 70 3.96 -0.72 8.27
N SER A 71 2.99 -0.42 7.41
CA SER A 71 2.27 0.85 7.33
C SER A 71 0.79 0.59 7.49
N ILE A 72 0.23 0.96 8.65
CA ILE A 72 -1.21 0.79 8.93
C ILE A 72 -1.91 2.12 8.84
N LYS A 73 -3.01 2.18 8.07
CA LYS A 73 -3.96 3.29 8.05
C LYS A 73 -5.31 2.78 8.52
N LYS A 74 -5.88 3.43 9.53
CA LYS A 74 -7.13 2.99 10.16
C LYS A 74 -8.20 4.05 10.03
N ARG A 75 -9.39 3.64 9.60
CA ARG A 75 -10.62 4.43 9.63
C ARG A 75 -11.72 3.57 10.23
N ASN A 76 -12.43 4.10 11.22
CA ASN A 76 -13.62 3.47 11.81
C ASN A 76 -13.41 2.04 12.31
N THR A 77 -12.30 1.78 13.02
CA THR A 77 -11.99 0.46 13.63
C THR A 77 -11.32 0.64 14.99
N SER A 78 -11.54 -0.31 15.90
CA SER A 78 -10.86 -0.42 17.20
C SER A 78 -9.68 -1.38 17.19
N LEU A 79 -9.38 -2.03 16.05
CA LEU A 79 -8.35 -3.06 15.95
C LEU A 79 -6.96 -2.51 16.35
N SER A 80 -6.24 -3.25 17.18
CA SER A 80 -4.94 -2.84 17.71
C SER A 80 -3.87 -2.89 16.61
N SER A 81 -3.24 -1.74 16.34
CA SER A 81 -2.13 -1.68 15.37
C SER A 81 -0.95 -2.52 15.85
N GLN A 82 -0.70 -2.55 17.16
CA GLN A 82 0.40 -3.31 17.74
C GLN A 82 0.20 -4.82 17.56
N LYS A 83 -1.04 -5.31 17.69
CA LYS A 83 -1.36 -6.72 17.43
C LYS A 83 -1.15 -7.10 15.97
N ILE A 84 -1.62 -6.25 15.04
CA ILE A 84 -1.38 -6.46 13.60
C ILE A 84 0.13 -6.51 13.31
N ILE A 85 0.92 -5.57 13.87
CA ILE A 85 2.37 -5.53 13.67
C ILE A 85 3.05 -6.79 14.23
N SER A 86 2.69 -7.22 15.46
CA SER A 86 3.31 -8.39 16.08
C SER A 86 3.05 -9.67 15.28
N ASP A 87 1.85 -9.82 14.74
CA ASP A 87 1.48 -11.02 13.99
C ASP A 87 2.16 -11.06 12.62
N ILE A 88 2.22 -9.92 11.93
CA ILE A 88 2.98 -9.80 10.67
C ILE A 88 4.47 -10.11 10.91
N ALA A 89 5.06 -9.58 11.98
CA ALA A 89 6.45 -9.83 12.32
C ALA A 89 6.75 -11.30 12.62
N GLY A 90 5.79 -12.03 13.18
CA GLY A 90 5.92 -13.48 13.38
C GLY A 90 5.87 -14.30 12.08
N MET A 91 5.32 -13.72 11.01
CA MET A 91 5.08 -14.44 9.75
C MET A 91 6.16 -14.20 8.69
N ILE A 92 6.90 -13.09 8.80
CA ILE A 92 7.89 -12.65 7.83
C ILE A 92 9.27 -12.57 8.52
N PRO A 93 10.17 -13.54 8.28
CA PRO A 93 11.44 -13.64 9.00
C PRO A 93 12.47 -12.59 8.58
N ASN A 94 12.23 -11.91 7.46
CA ASN A 94 13.09 -10.86 6.91
C ASN A 94 13.37 -9.73 7.91
N LYS A 95 14.50 -9.05 7.71
CA LYS A 95 14.92 -7.93 8.57
C LYS A 95 13.96 -6.74 8.47
N VAL A 96 13.59 -6.19 9.62
CA VAL A 96 12.80 -4.94 9.68
C VAL A 96 13.70 -3.73 9.44
N SER A 97 13.26 -2.83 8.56
CA SER A 97 13.89 -1.52 8.29
C SER A 97 12.82 -0.43 8.30
N LEU A 98 12.78 0.39 9.34
CA LEU A 98 11.73 1.41 9.50
C LEU A 98 11.95 2.65 8.61
N GLU A 99 13.20 2.99 8.33
CA GLU A 99 13.59 4.20 7.60
C GLU A 99 13.71 3.95 6.10
N SER A 100 14.39 2.87 5.72
CA SER A 100 14.68 2.51 4.33
C SER A 100 14.32 1.05 4.04
N PRO A 101 13.02 0.71 3.99
CA PRO A 101 12.58 -0.64 3.62
C PRO A 101 12.64 -0.86 2.11
N ASP A 102 12.87 -2.10 1.70
CA ASP A 102 12.64 -2.55 0.32
C ASP A 102 11.15 -2.79 0.07
N ILE A 103 10.43 -3.27 1.10
CA ILE A 103 8.99 -3.54 1.05
C ILE A 103 8.23 -2.80 2.16
N ILE A 104 7.12 -2.18 1.78
CA ILE A 104 6.12 -1.61 2.67
C ILE A 104 4.92 -2.53 2.65
N ILE A 105 4.71 -3.22 3.77
CA ILE A 105 3.49 -3.98 4.01
C ILE A 105 2.41 -2.98 4.41
N HIS A 106 1.54 -2.65 3.46
CA HIS A 106 0.48 -1.67 3.64
C HIS A 106 -0.83 -2.35 4.05
N VAL A 107 -1.41 -1.87 5.15
CA VAL A 107 -2.71 -2.33 5.67
C VAL A 107 -3.63 -1.12 5.76
N GLU A 108 -4.62 -1.03 4.86
CA GLU A 108 -5.61 0.06 4.78
C GLU A 108 -6.96 -0.43 5.32
N ILE A 109 -7.31 -0.04 6.53
CA ILE A 109 -8.57 -0.44 7.18
C ILE A 109 -9.63 0.62 6.96
N LEU A 110 -10.72 0.24 6.32
CA LEU A 110 -11.91 1.07 6.03
C LEU A 110 -13.15 0.43 6.67
N GLY A 111 -13.31 0.65 7.98
CA GLY A 111 -14.40 0.01 8.74
C GLY A 111 -14.26 -1.50 8.75
N GLY A 112 -15.27 -2.21 8.23
CA GLY A 112 -15.31 -3.68 8.19
C GLY A 112 -14.49 -4.34 7.07
N ILE A 113 -13.86 -3.56 6.18
CA ILE A 113 -13.05 -4.07 5.07
C ILE A 113 -11.61 -3.57 5.23
N THR A 114 -10.65 -4.44 4.95
CA THR A 114 -9.22 -4.13 4.98
C THR A 114 -8.56 -4.47 3.64
N GLY A 115 -7.84 -3.50 3.09
CA GLY A 115 -6.93 -3.71 1.95
C GLY A 115 -5.52 -4.03 2.42
N VAL A 116 -4.90 -5.03 1.81
CA VAL A 116 -3.52 -5.46 2.09
C VAL A 116 -2.70 -5.42 0.81
N ALA A 117 -1.45 -4.96 0.92
CA ALA A 117 -0.49 -4.97 -0.18
C ALA A 117 0.96 -5.05 0.32
N ALA A 118 1.84 -5.62 -0.49
CA ALA A 118 3.29 -5.59 -0.32
C ALA A 118 3.87 -4.69 -1.43
N LEU A 119 4.27 -3.47 -1.07
CA LEU A 119 4.59 -2.39 -2.02
C LEU A 119 6.05 -1.97 -1.93
N ARG A 120 6.71 -1.75 -3.06
CA ARG A 120 8.04 -1.11 -3.10
C ARG A 120 7.95 0.41 -2.91
N PRO A 121 9.03 1.06 -2.46
CA PRO A 121 9.16 2.52 -2.53
C PRO A 121 8.97 3.00 -3.99
N GLY A 122 7.81 3.58 -4.28
CA GLY A 122 7.47 4.08 -5.62
C GLY A 122 6.13 3.57 -6.14
N ASP A 123 5.66 2.40 -5.68
CA ASP A 123 4.41 1.81 -6.17
C ASP A 123 3.17 2.64 -5.81
N VAL A 124 3.26 3.44 -4.75
CA VAL A 124 2.22 4.38 -4.36
C VAL A 124 2.37 5.68 -5.16
N PHE A 125 1.44 5.93 -6.06
CA PHE A 125 1.34 7.21 -6.73
C PHE A 125 1.06 8.35 -5.73
N SER A 126 1.80 9.44 -5.84
CA SER A 126 1.59 10.66 -5.07
C SER A 126 1.81 11.88 -5.96
N LEU A 127 0.74 12.64 -6.19
CA LEU A 127 0.76 13.81 -7.07
C LEU A 127 1.84 14.83 -6.66
N ASP A 128 1.95 15.11 -5.36
CA ASP A 128 2.94 16.04 -4.81
C ASP A 128 4.39 15.58 -5.11
N LYS A 129 4.66 14.27 -5.02
CA LYS A 129 5.99 13.71 -5.31
C LYS A 129 6.29 13.71 -6.80
N THR A 130 5.34 13.23 -7.62
CA THR A 130 5.48 13.18 -9.08
C THR A 130 5.70 14.57 -9.67
N LYS A 131 5.01 15.60 -9.17
CA LYS A 131 5.23 16.98 -9.64
C LYS A 131 6.55 17.58 -9.20
N ARG A 132 7.07 17.25 -8.01
CA ARG A 132 8.39 17.72 -7.56
C ARG A 132 9.52 17.13 -8.40
N SER A 133 9.45 15.85 -8.76
CA SER A 133 10.44 15.24 -9.66
C SER A 133 10.46 15.84 -11.06
N LEU A 134 9.36 16.48 -11.51
CA LEU A 134 9.33 17.21 -12.78
C LEU A 134 10.04 18.57 -12.72
N SER A 135 10.13 19.20 -11.54
CA SER A 135 10.83 20.48 -11.37
C SER A 135 12.32 20.36 -11.08
N GLU A 136 12.79 19.15 -10.75
CA GLU A 136 14.19 18.86 -10.44
C GLU A 136 14.98 18.32 -11.65
N ASN A 137 14.31 18.12 -12.79
CA ASN A 137 14.89 17.75 -14.09
C ASN A 137 14.85 18.94 -15.05
#